data_AF-A0A3B3DB54-F1
#
_entry.id   AF-A0A3B3DB54-F1
#
_cell.length_a   1.000
_cell.length_b   1.000
_cell.length_c   1.000
_cell.angle_alpha   90.00
_cell.angle_beta   90.00
_cell.angle_gamma   90.00
#
_symmetry.space_group_name_H-M   'P 1'
#
loop_
_entity.id
_entity.type
_entity.pdbx_description
1 polymer ?
#
loop_
_entity_poly.entity_id
_entity_poly.type
_entity_poly.pdbx_seq_one_letter_code
_entity_poly.pdbx_strand_id
1 'polypeptide(L)'
;MMKNFSGSPLHGNNNNQTHSNHIRERNGRKSGFLSVLPWRFSLRGYGFCMSALFLFCFGSLFYQLNGGPPKILLDIRQYLGVCWKNHWSFKTATSRLFIHKDRVDRHLVSCPHGHKARKGSSTYLNDHGSIPPRVLPFPSQVVYNRVGKCGSRTVVILLRLLAEKHQFNLISSDIHNKTRLTKHEQVDLMKNISKIPPPFLYTRHVHFLNFSRFRIEEPVYINIIRDPINRFLSNYFFRRFGDWRGEQNHLIRTPGMKDDERYLDINVCILENYPECSNPRVFYIIPYFCGQHPQCREPGVWALERAKQNVMENYLIVGILEELEDVLLMLERLLPHYFAGVLNIYKSPEYKKLGNMTGTVRKHTPSLEALKVLYHRMRYEYDFYNFIRDQFHLMKRKIGLKSTAKPPAYAPAFLRDLALRTPQPLDEDEELDSDLEDANSWLVHP
;
A
#
# COMPACT_ATOMS: atom_id res chain seq x y z
N MET A 1 -38.41 -22.32 -44.72
CA MET A 1 -38.07 -21.88 -46.11
C MET A 1 -36.78 -21.08 -46.06
N MET A 2 -35.84 -21.33 -46.96
CA MET A 2 -34.65 -20.50 -47.18
C MET A 2 -34.74 -19.92 -48.60
N LYS A 3 -34.20 -18.71 -48.82
CA LYS A 3 -33.79 -18.25 -50.15
C LYS A 3 -32.40 -17.62 -50.03
N ASN A 4 -31.53 -18.01 -50.96
CA ASN A 4 -30.11 -17.68 -51.00
C ASN A 4 -29.82 -16.64 -52.10
N PHE A 5 -28.53 -16.40 -52.32
CA PHE A 5 -27.86 -15.70 -53.42
C PHE A 5 -27.78 -14.17 -53.26
N SER A 6 -26.63 -13.49 -53.27
CA SER A 6 -25.26 -13.67 -53.87
C SER A 6 -25.08 -12.92 -55.18
N GLY A 7 -23.90 -12.29 -55.35
CA GLY A 7 -23.42 -11.80 -56.65
C GLY A 7 -22.91 -10.35 -56.64
N SER A 8 -21.60 -10.20 -56.85
CA SER A 8 -20.92 -8.93 -57.21
C SER A 8 -20.44 -9.04 -58.68
N PRO A 9 -19.55 -8.17 -59.20
CA PRO A 9 -19.62 -6.70 -59.41
C PRO A 9 -19.37 -6.34 -60.91
N LEU A 10 -19.16 -5.04 -61.26
CA LEU A 10 -18.06 -4.50 -62.12
C LEU A 10 -18.41 -3.26 -63.00
N HIS A 11 -17.41 -2.37 -63.16
CA HIS A 11 -17.13 -1.35 -64.22
C HIS A 11 -18.20 -0.30 -64.68
N GLY A 12 -17.75 0.96 -64.96
CA GLY A 12 -18.63 2.04 -65.49
C GLY A 12 -18.01 3.46 -65.67
N ASN A 13 -16.86 3.56 -66.34
CA ASN A 13 -16.00 4.75 -66.64
C ASN A 13 -16.56 6.20 -66.87
N ASN A 14 -15.66 7.17 -66.64
CA ASN A 14 -15.43 8.48 -67.33
C ASN A 14 -16.40 9.69 -67.24
N ASN A 15 -15.91 10.81 -66.65
CA ASN A 15 -15.36 12.01 -67.36
C ASN A 15 -14.66 12.94 -66.31
N ASN A 16 -13.44 13.48 -66.52
CA ASN A 16 -13.00 14.59 -67.42
C ASN A 16 -13.68 15.94 -67.08
N GLN A 17 -13.01 17.10 -66.93
CA GLN A 17 -11.63 17.57 -67.26
C GLN A 17 -11.12 18.60 -66.20
N THR A 18 -9.95 19.26 -66.24
CA THR A 18 -8.50 18.93 -66.39
C THR A 18 -7.68 20.18 -66.00
N HIS A 19 -6.45 20.09 -65.44
CA HIS A 19 -5.42 21.14 -65.64
C HIS A 19 -3.96 20.67 -65.48
N SER A 20 -3.08 21.12 -66.38
CA SER A 20 -1.61 20.97 -66.35
C SER A 20 -0.95 22.22 -65.73
N ASN A 21 0.37 22.35 -65.45
CA ASN A 21 1.60 21.65 -65.88
C ASN A 21 2.72 21.93 -64.79
N HIS A 22 4.01 21.53 -64.81
CA HIS A 22 4.92 20.82 -65.73
C HIS A 22 6.12 20.20 -64.95
N ILE A 23 7.10 19.59 -65.65
CA ILE A 23 8.37 19.03 -65.11
C ILE A 23 9.55 19.42 -66.02
N ARG A 24 10.77 19.66 -65.49
CA ARG A 24 12.01 19.49 -66.29
C ARG A 24 13.27 19.15 -65.45
N GLU A 25 14.06 18.20 -65.95
CA GLU A 25 15.37 17.75 -65.44
C GLU A 25 16.59 18.49 -66.09
N ARG A 26 17.80 18.46 -65.46
CA ARG A 26 18.94 17.56 -65.83
C ARG A 26 20.33 17.96 -65.26
N ASN A 27 21.07 16.92 -64.80
CA ASN A 27 22.52 16.61 -64.92
C ASN A 27 23.64 17.68 -64.83
N GLY A 28 24.73 17.36 -64.09
CA GLY A 28 26.10 17.61 -64.62
C GLY A 28 27.32 17.87 -63.69
N ARG A 29 28.07 16.82 -63.31
CA ARG A 29 29.56 16.74 -63.08
C ARG A 29 30.40 17.84 -62.36
N LYS A 30 31.04 17.41 -61.24
CA LYS A 30 32.47 17.59 -60.83
C LYS A 30 33.20 18.96 -60.97
N SER A 31 33.35 19.65 -59.83
CA SER A 31 34.62 20.13 -59.20
C SER A 31 34.25 21.03 -57.99
N GLY A 32 35.09 21.32 -56.98
CA GLY A 32 36.47 20.88 -56.73
C GLY A 32 37.36 22.02 -56.22
N PHE A 33 37.07 22.61 -55.05
CA PHE A 33 37.97 23.58 -54.40
C PHE A 33 37.83 23.55 -52.86
N LEU A 34 38.95 23.80 -52.16
CA LEU A 34 39.01 24.00 -50.71
C LEU A 34 38.77 25.49 -50.38
N SER A 35 38.02 25.77 -49.32
CA SER A 35 38.03 27.07 -48.65
C SER A 35 37.97 26.89 -47.13
N VAL A 36 38.86 27.59 -46.42
CA VAL A 36 38.99 27.50 -44.96
C VAL A 36 38.14 28.57 -44.31
N LEU A 37 37.19 28.16 -43.47
CA LEU A 37 36.37 29.07 -42.64
C LEU A 37 36.88 29.07 -41.19
N PRO A 38 37.40 30.20 -40.67
CA PRO A 38 37.88 30.27 -39.30
C PRO A 38 36.71 30.27 -38.31
N TRP A 39 36.61 29.22 -37.48
CA TRP A 39 35.63 29.13 -36.42
C TRP A 39 35.88 30.19 -35.34
N ARG A 40 35.15 31.32 -35.41
CA ARG A 40 35.04 32.27 -34.29
C ARG A 40 34.22 31.65 -33.17
N PHE A 41 34.87 30.88 -32.29
CA PHE A 41 34.29 30.47 -31.01
C PHE A 41 33.87 31.71 -30.21
N SER A 42 32.59 31.81 -29.89
CA SER A 42 32.08 32.88 -29.04
C SER A 42 32.58 32.69 -27.59
N LEU A 43 33.33 33.65 -27.06
CA LEU A 43 33.76 33.68 -25.65
C LEU A 43 32.60 33.44 -24.69
N ARG A 44 31.39 33.88 -25.04
CA ARG A 44 30.17 33.71 -24.25
C ARG A 44 29.77 32.24 -24.10
N GLY A 45 29.98 31.42 -25.13
CA GLY A 45 29.73 29.97 -25.09
C GLY A 45 30.77 29.22 -24.24
N TYR A 46 32.04 29.61 -24.35
CA TYR A 46 33.10 29.10 -23.48
C TYR A 46 32.85 29.47 -22.01
N GLY A 47 32.43 30.71 -21.74
CA GLY A 47 32.05 31.18 -20.40
C GLY A 47 30.94 30.34 -19.77
N PHE A 48 29.85 30.05 -20.50
CA PHE A 48 28.80 29.16 -20.01
C PHE A 48 29.31 27.74 -19.72
N CYS A 49 30.10 27.15 -20.63
CA CYS A 49 30.68 25.81 -20.43
C CYS A 49 31.57 25.76 -19.18
N MET A 50 32.49 26.71 -19.03
CA MET A 50 33.39 26.79 -17.88
C MET A 50 32.65 27.09 -16.57
N SER A 51 31.58 27.89 -16.58
CA SER A 51 30.74 28.10 -15.38
C SER A 51 29.96 26.84 -14.98
N ALA A 52 29.48 26.05 -15.94
CA ALA A 52 28.79 24.78 -15.65
C ALA A 52 29.76 23.74 -15.09
N LEU A 53 30.96 23.63 -15.67
CA LEU A 53 32.04 22.80 -15.14
C LEU A 53 32.47 23.25 -13.74
N PHE A 54 32.64 24.55 -13.51
CA PHE A 54 32.99 25.08 -12.19
C PHE A 54 31.93 24.74 -11.14
N LEU A 55 30.65 24.96 -11.43
CA LEU A 55 29.55 24.60 -10.52
C LEU A 55 29.49 23.09 -10.25
N PHE A 56 29.75 22.24 -11.24
CA PHE A 56 29.79 20.79 -11.06
C PHE A 56 30.99 20.34 -10.21
N CYS A 57 32.17 20.90 -10.44
CA CYS A 57 33.38 20.61 -9.66
C CYS A 57 33.27 21.14 -8.22
N PHE A 58 32.76 22.37 -8.03
CA PHE A 58 32.59 22.97 -6.70
C PHE A 58 31.48 22.29 -5.90
N GLY A 59 30.39 21.89 -6.56
CA GLY A 59 29.36 21.03 -5.97
C GLY A 59 29.90 19.65 -5.58
N SER A 60 30.77 19.05 -6.40
CA SER A 60 31.45 17.79 -6.05
C SER A 60 32.41 17.94 -4.85
N LEU A 61 33.11 19.07 -4.76
CA LEU A 61 33.98 19.39 -3.62
C LEU A 61 33.15 19.58 -2.33
N PHE A 62 32.03 20.30 -2.41
CA PHE A 62 31.10 20.46 -1.28
C PHE A 62 30.48 19.12 -0.84
N TYR A 63 30.17 18.23 -1.78
CA TYR A 63 29.68 16.87 -1.52
C TYR A 63 30.72 16.00 -0.78
N GLN A 64 32.01 16.14 -1.13
CA GLN A 64 33.11 15.44 -0.45
C GLN A 64 33.38 16.02 0.95
N LEU A 65 33.40 17.35 1.10
CA LEU A 65 33.70 18.02 2.37
C LEU A 65 32.61 17.84 3.44
N ASN A 66 31.34 17.64 3.05
CA ASN A 66 30.23 17.41 3.99
C ASN A 66 30.02 15.92 4.35
N GLY A 67 30.97 15.03 4.02
CA GLY A 67 30.93 13.63 4.44
C GLY A 67 29.91 12.74 3.69
N GLY A 68 29.34 13.22 2.57
CA GLY A 68 28.43 12.45 1.73
C GLY A 68 27.13 13.17 1.38
N PRO A 69 26.12 12.44 0.86
CA PRO A 69 24.86 13.03 0.42
C PRO A 69 24.04 13.60 1.58
N PRO A 70 23.38 14.77 1.42
CA PRO A 70 22.51 15.34 2.46
C PRO A 70 21.39 14.37 2.86
N LYS A 71 20.94 14.45 4.12
CA LYS A 71 19.95 13.52 4.71
C LYS A 71 18.72 13.26 3.83
N ILE A 72 18.23 14.26 3.11
CA ILE A 72 17.08 14.14 2.20
C ILE A 72 17.28 13.08 1.09
N LEU A 73 18.52 12.89 0.61
CA LEU A 73 18.88 11.85 -0.36
C LEU A 73 19.11 10.49 0.31
N LEU A 74 19.53 10.47 1.58
CA LEU A 74 19.61 9.24 2.38
C LEU A 74 18.20 8.71 2.70
N ASP A 75 17.24 9.58 3.04
CA ASP A 75 15.84 9.23 3.24
C ASP A 75 15.21 8.68 1.94
N ILE A 76 15.43 9.34 0.79
CA ILE A 76 15.00 8.84 -0.52
C ILE A 76 15.64 7.47 -0.83
N ARG A 77 16.94 7.29 -0.52
CA ARG A 77 17.62 6.00 -0.66
C ARG A 77 17.09 4.95 0.33
N GLN A 78 16.56 5.33 1.49
CA GLN A 78 15.94 4.40 2.43
C GLN A 78 14.58 3.90 1.91
N TYR A 79 13.75 4.78 1.31
CA TYR A 79 12.50 4.37 0.66
C TYR A 79 12.74 3.50 -0.60
N LEU A 80 13.68 3.86 -1.47
CA LEU A 80 14.03 3.05 -2.65
C LEU A 80 14.79 1.76 -2.27
N GLY A 81 15.55 1.78 -1.17
CA GLY A 81 16.38 0.68 -0.70
C GLY A 81 15.62 -0.52 -0.14
N VAL A 82 14.34 -0.37 0.21
CA VAL A 82 13.46 -1.51 0.56
C VAL A 82 13.38 -2.50 -0.62
N CYS A 83 13.43 -2.00 -1.86
CA CYS A 83 13.36 -2.83 -3.07
C CYS A 83 14.67 -3.58 -3.38
N TRP A 84 15.81 -3.24 -2.75
CA TRP A 84 17.13 -3.84 -3.05
C TRP A 84 17.60 -4.87 -2.01
N LYS A 85 17.08 -4.84 -0.78
CA LYS A 85 17.66 -5.61 0.35
C LYS A 85 17.59 -7.14 0.27
N ASN A 86 16.84 -7.71 -0.67
CA ASN A 86 16.66 -9.17 -0.79
C ASN A 86 17.76 -9.89 -1.58
N HIS A 87 18.81 -9.20 -2.08
CA HIS A 87 19.79 -9.85 -2.97
C HIS A 87 21.27 -9.48 -2.76
N TRP A 88 21.78 -9.69 -1.54
CA TRP A 88 23.16 -10.19 -1.31
C TRP A 88 23.36 -10.64 0.15
N SER A 89 23.67 -11.93 0.35
CA SER A 89 24.13 -12.48 1.65
C SER A 89 25.62 -12.78 1.55
N PHE A 90 26.45 -11.77 1.85
CA PHE A 90 27.90 -11.90 1.79
C PHE A 90 28.42 -12.42 3.15
N LYS A 91 29.00 -13.63 3.16
CA LYS A 91 29.55 -14.24 4.38
C LYS A 91 30.82 -13.50 4.82
N THR A 92 30.74 -12.77 5.93
CA THR A 92 31.93 -12.23 6.60
C THR A 92 32.63 -13.34 7.39
N ALA A 93 33.62 -13.99 6.77
CA ALA A 93 34.59 -14.83 7.49
C ALA A 93 35.69 -13.94 8.08
N THR A 94 35.85 -13.97 9.40
CA THR A 94 36.85 -13.17 10.13
C THR A 94 38.11 -13.99 10.44
N SER A 95 39.27 -13.31 10.48
CA SER A 95 40.56 -13.82 10.99
C SER A 95 41.21 -14.94 10.14
N ARG A 96 42.52 -14.94 9.86
CA ARG A 96 43.65 -14.13 10.34
C ARG A 96 44.72 -14.07 9.23
N LEU A 97 45.34 -12.91 9.02
CA LEU A 97 46.54 -12.82 8.18
C LEU A 97 47.78 -13.04 9.06
N PHE A 98 48.51 -14.13 8.85
CA PHE A 98 49.85 -14.31 9.41
C PHE A 98 50.89 -14.11 8.30
N ILE A 99 51.85 -13.22 8.54
CA ILE A 99 52.97 -13.00 7.64
C ILE A 99 54.03 -14.05 7.95
N HIS A 100 54.44 -14.83 6.95
CA HIS A 100 55.77 -15.40 6.93
C HIS A 100 56.43 -15.12 5.58
N LYS A 101 57.72 -14.80 5.65
CA LYS A 101 58.58 -14.38 4.56
C LYS A 101 59.72 -15.38 4.50
N ASP A 102 59.89 -16.10 3.39
CA ASP A 102 61.21 -16.23 2.74
C ASP A 102 61.25 -17.00 1.41
N ARG A 103 62.31 -16.71 0.66
CA ARG A 103 63.08 -17.59 -0.25
C ARG A 103 62.42 -18.18 -1.52
N VAL A 104 62.58 -17.43 -2.62
CA VAL A 104 63.31 -17.81 -3.85
C VAL A 104 63.00 -19.19 -4.47
N ASP A 105 62.48 -19.20 -5.71
CA ASP A 105 63.36 -19.52 -6.84
C ASP A 105 62.97 -18.84 -8.19
N ARG A 106 63.87 -18.91 -9.17
CA ARG A 106 63.81 -18.22 -10.47
C ARG A 106 63.55 -19.18 -11.63
N HIS A 107 62.73 -18.76 -12.59
CA HIS A 107 63.00 -19.05 -14.01
C HIS A 107 62.42 -17.94 -14.91
N LEU A 108 63.27 -17.39 -15.79
CA LEU A 108 62.84 -16.59 -16.94
C LEU A 108 62.76 -17.49 -18.17
N VAL A 109 61.70 -17.35 -19.00
CA VAL A 109 61.81 -17.51 -20.47
C VAL A 109 60.92 -16.49 -21.18
N SER A 110 61.53 -15.86 -22.19
CA SER A 110 61.06 -14.81 -23.10
C SER A 110 59.72 -15.03 -23.82
N CYS A 111 59.07 -13.93 -24.20
CA CYS A 111 58.02 -13.91 -25.23
C CYS A 111 58.62 -13.88 -26.66
N PRO A 112 58.05 -14.59 -27.64
CA PRO A 112 58.29 -14.36 -29.06
C PRO A 112 57.14 -13.55 -29.70
N HIS A 113 57.48 -12.53 -30.51
CA HIS A 113 56.51 -11.90 -31.43
C HIS A 113 56.28 -12.81 -32.66
N GLY A 114 55.04 -12.85 -33.18
CA GLY A 114 54.69 -13.69 -34.33
C GLY A 114 53.43 -13.24 -35.05
N HIS A 115 53.53 -12.26 -35.96
CA HIS A 115 52.42 -11.88 -36.84
C HIS A 115 52.10 -12.99 -37.85
N LYS A 116 50.90 -13.59 -37.75
CA LYS A 116 50.24 -14.27 -38.87
C LYS A 116 48.77 -13.89 -38.93
N ALA A 117 48.39 -13.14 -39.97
CA ALA A 117 47.01 -12.79 -40.23
C ALA A 117 46.21 -14.04 -40.66
N ARG A 118 45.16 -14.39 -39.92
CA ARG A 118 44.15 -15.37 -40.34
C ARG A 118 42.87 -14.63 -40.72
N LYS A 119 42.36 -14.89 -41.92
CA LYS A 119 40.97 -14.55 -42.28
C LYS A 119 40.02 -15.41 -41.45
N GLY A 120 39.50 -14.89 -40.35
CA GLY A 120 38.37 -15.46 -39.63
C GLY A 120 37.06 -15.04 -40.30
N SER A 121 36.14 -15.99 -40.52
CA SER A 121 34.78 -15.65 -40.94
C SER A 121 34.02 -15.01 -39.77
N SER A 122 33.17 -14.02 -40.05
CA SER A 122 32.35 -13.39 -39.01
C SER A 122 31.15 -14.28 -38.67
N THR A 123 31.26 -15.06 -37.60
CA THR A 123 30.18 -15.91 -37.08
C THR A 123 29.44 -15.25 -35.91
N TYR A 124 29.14 -13.95 -36.01
CA TYR A 124 28.24 -13.26 -35.08
C TYR A 124 26.79 -13.46 -35.50
N LEU A 125 26.31 -14.70 -35.32
CA LEU A 125 24.91 -15.08 -35.47
C LEU A 125 24.13 -14.64 -34.23
N ASN A 126 23.34 -13.58 -34.36
CA ASN A 126 22.16 -13.26 -33.53
C ASN A 126 22.31 -13.53 -32.02
N ASP A 127 23.25 -12.85 -31.35
CA ASP A 127 23.36 -12.78 -29.88
C ASP A 127 22.22 -11.93 -29.24
N HIS A 128 21.00 -12.07 -29.77
CA HIS A 128 19.77 -11.65 -29.11
C HIS A 128 19.41 -12.67 -28.03
N GLY A 129 20.22 -12.66 -26.96
CA GLY A 129 19.86 -13.29 -25.69
C GLY A 129 18.45 -12.85 -25.27
N SER A 130 17.73 -13.76 -24.62
CA SER A 130 16.33 -13.53 -24.26
C SER A 130 16.15 -12.20 -23.54
N ILE A 131 15.17 -11.40 -23.98
CA ILE A 131 14.87 -10.09 -23.40
C ILE A 131 14.75 -10.28 -21.88
N PRO A 132 15.59 -9.61 -21.07
CA PRO A 132 15.59 -9.84 -19.63
C PRO A 132 14.19 -9.54 -19.10
N PRO A 133 13.62 -10.42 -18.25
CA PRO A 133 12.24 -10.31 -17.80
C PRO A 133 12.04 -8.91 -17.21
N ARG A 134 11.06 -8.17 -17.74
CA ARG A 134 10.84 -6.77 -17.37
C ARG A 134 10.46 -6.68 -15.89
N VAL A 135 11.46 -6.45 -15.04
CA VAL A 135 11.27 -6.13 -13.63
C VAL A 135 10.37 -4.89 -13.57
N LEU A 136 9.16 -5.07 -13.03
CA LEU A 136 8.23 -3.96 -12.86
C LEU A 136 8.85 -2.96 -11.88
N PRO A 137 8.85 -1.64 -12.18
CA PRO A 137 9.44 -0.64 -11.29
C PRO A 137 8.62 -0.36 -10.02
N PHE A 138 7.59 -1.18 -9.77
CA PHE A 138 6.68 -1.13 -8.62
C PHE A 138 6.36 -2.58 -8.17
N PRO A 139 6.04 -2.83 -6.89
CA PRO A 139 5.79 -4.17 -6.38
C PRO A 139 4.69 -4.92 -7.12
N SER A 140 4.96 -6.17 -7.53
CA SER A 140 4.10 -7.01 -8.36
C SER A 140 3.38 -8.14 -7.60
N GLN A 141 3.53 -8.19 -6.28
CA GLN A 141 2.88 -9.14 -5.38
C GLN A 141 2.20 -8.35 -4.27
N VAL A 142 0.86 -8.22 -4.33
CA VAL A 142 0.09 -7.34 -3.42
C VAL A 142 -0.93 -8.15 -2.61
N VAL A 143 -0.98 -7.93 -1.30
CA VAL A 143 -1.99 -8.54 -0.41
C VAL A 143 -2.89 -7.46 0.22
N TYR A 144 -4.19 -7.55 -0.03
CA TYR A 144 -5.22 -6.76 0.64
C TYR A 144 -5.99 -7.62 1.65
N ASN A 145 -5.49 -7.69 2.89
CA ASN A 145 -6.11 -8.45 4.00
C ASN A 145 -7.32 -7.71 4.59
N ARG A 146 -8.31 -7.47 3.73
CA ARG A 146 -9.41 -6.52 3.89
C ARG A 146 -10.15 -6.61 5.23
N VAL A 147 -10.16 -5.51 5.99
CA VAL A 147 -10.93 -5.39 7.24
C VAL A 147 -12.44 -5.40 6.95
N GLY A 148 -13.21 -6.03 7.84
CA GLY A 148 -14.67 -6.03 7.78
C GLY A 148 -15.26 -4.62 7.95
N LYS A 149 -16.27 -4.29 7.12
CA LYS A 149 -17.06 -3.04 7.17
C LYS A 149 -16.32 -1.72 6.87
N CYS A 150 -15.05 -1.80 6.46
CA CYS A 150 -14.23 -0.68 5.99
C CYS A 150 -14.30 -0.51 4.45
N GLY A 151 -15.51 -0.44 3.89
CA GLY A 151 -15.73 -0.23 2.44
C GLY A 151 -15.24 -1.35 1.50
N SER A 152 -14.76 -2.46 2.05
CA SER A 152 -13.97 -3.45 1.30
C SER A 152 -14.70 -4.14 0.14
N ARG A 153 -16.03 -4.30 0.19
CA ARG A 153 -16.82 -4.80 -0.95
C ARG A 153 -16.77 -3.85 -2.15
N THR A 154 -16.88 -2.55 -1.87
CA THR A 154 -16.82 -1.44 -2.83
C THR A 154 -15.44 -1.39 -3.50
N VAL A 155 -14.37 -1.57 -2.71
CA VAL A 155 -12.99 -1.68 -3.21
C VAL A 155 -12.78 -2.93 -4.07
N VAL A 156 -13.32 -4.09 -3.68
CA VAL A 156 -13.22 -5.34 -4.48
C VAL A 156 -13.95 -5.23 -5.82
N ILE A 157 -15.06 -4.48 -5.90
CA ILE A 157 -15.73 -4.15 -7.17
C ILE A 157 -14.79 -3.33 -8.07
N LEU A 158 -14.17 -2.28 -7.52
CA LEU A 158 -13.23 -1.41 -8.23
C LEU A 158 -12.02 -2.19 -8.75
N LEU A 159 -11.49 -3.11 -7.94
CA LEU A 159 -10.37 -3.98 -8.29
C LEU A 159 -10.68 -4.93 -9.45
N ARG A 160 -11.93 -5.40 -9.61
CA ARG A 160 -12.32 -6.26 -10.75
C ARG A 160 -12.24 -5.50 -12.07
N LEU A 161 -12.84 -4.30 -12.11
CA LEU A 161 -12.79 -3.41 -13.27
C LEU A 161 -11.36 -2.99 -13.62
N LEU A 162 -10.50 -2.82 -12.61
CA LEU A 162 -9.07 -2.56 -12.79
C LEU A 162 -8.29 -3.80 -13.29
N ALA A 163 -8.63 -5.01 -12.83
CA ALA A 163 -7.99 -6.25 -13.28
C ALA A 163 -8.33 -6.55 -14.74
N GLU A 164 -9.58 -6.36 -15.14
CA GLU A 164 -10.03 -6.44 -16.54
C GLU A 164 -9.30 -5.42 -17.43
N LYS A 165 -9.14 -4.17 -16.94
CA LYS A 165 -8.48 -3.09 -17.68
C LYS A 165 -6.96 -3.27 -17.80
N HIS A 166 -6.28 -3.71 -16.74
CA HIS A 166 -4.81 -3.73 -16.63
C HIS A 166 -4.19 -5.13 -16.71
N GLN A 167 -5.02 -6.18 -16.85
CA GLN A 167 -4.60 -7.57 -17.08
C GLN A 167 -3.69 -8.14 -15.97
N PHE A 168 -4.07 -7.92 -14.70
CA PHE A 168 -3.41 -8.52 -13.53
C PHE A 168 -4.28 -9.58 -12.84
N ASN A 169 -3.65 -10.50 -12.11
CA ASN A 169 -4.34 -11.60 -11.43
C ASN A 169 -5.01 -11.16 -10.13
N LEU A 170 -6.32 -10.85 -10.16
CA LEU A 170 -7.12 -10.56 -8.96
C LEU A 170 -7.67 -11.85 -8.34
N ILE A 171 -7.11 -12.28 -7.21
CA ILE A 171 -7.56 -13.48 -6.49
C ILE A 171 -8.29 -13.08 -5.21
N SER A 172 -9.62 -13.21 -5.20
CA SER A 172 -10.43 -13.05 -3.99
C SER A 172 -10.80 -14.40 -3.41
N SER A 173 -10.55 -14.61 -2.12
CA SER A 173 -11.06 -15.78 -1.40
C SER A 173 -12.50 -15.56 -0.92
N ASP A 174 -13.33 -16.59 -1.08
CA ASP A 174 -14.71 -16.63 -0.58
C ASP A 174 -14.79 -16.94 0.93
N ILE A 175 -13.68 -17.38 1.54
CA ILE A 175 -13.59 -17.62 2.98
C ILE A 175 -13.56 -16.26 3.70
N HIS A 176 -14.72 -15.88 4.24
CA HIS A 176 -14.98 -14.57 4.83
C HIS A 176 -15.12 -14.61 6.37
N ASN A 177 -15.47 -15.76 6.94
CA ASN A 177 -15.69 -15.97 8.37
C ASN A 177 -14.40 -16.37 9.13
N LYS A 178 -13.51 -17.14 8.51
CA LYS A 178 -12.27 -17.63 9.13
C LYS A 178 -11.09 -16.67 8.92
N THR A 179 -10.99 -15.67 9.81
CA THR A 179 -9.89 -14.67 9.83
C THR A 179 -8.65 -15.14 10.61
N ARG A 180 -8.88 -15.99 11.62
CA ARG A 180 -7.87 -16.63 12.50
C ARG A 180 -7.49 -18.01 11.91
N LEU A 181 -6.20 -18.30 11.81
CA LEU A 181 -5.66 -19.50 11.16
C LEU A 181 -4.67 -20.25 12.06
N THR A 182 -4.69 -21.58 12.01
CA THR A 182 -3.64 -22.41 12.65
C THR A 182 -2.29 -22.25 11.93
N LYS A 183 -1.18 -22.69 12.55
CA LYS A 183 0.17 -22.60 11.96
C LYS A 183 0.26 -23.28 10.59
N HIS A 184 -0.41 -24.43 10.40
CA HIS A 184 -0.45 -25.15 9.14
C HIS A 184 -1.25 -24.37 8.08
N GLU A 185 -2.47 -23.93 8.42
CA GLU A 185 -3.32 -23.14 7.53
C GLU A 185 -2.68 -21.80 7.10
N GLN A 186 -1.86 -21.19 7.95
CA GLN A 186 -1.05 -20.03 7.57
C GLN A 186 -0.04 -20.42 6.49
N VAL A 187 0.77 -21.46 6.72
CA VAL A 187 1.79 -21.96 5.78
C VAL A 187 1.18 -22.35 4.44
N ASP A 188 0.06 -23.08 4.45
CA ASP A 188 -0.59 -23.53 3.22
C ASP A 188 -1.23 -22.38 2.45
N LEU A 189 -1.80 -21.40 3.15
CA LEU A 189 -2.30 -20.17 2.53
C LEU A 189 -1.17 -19.34 1.90
N MET A 190 -0.06 -19.12 2.61
CA MET A 190 1.08 -18.35 2.09
C MET A 190 1.72 -19.07 0.89
N LYS A 191 1.95 -20.38 0.98
CA LYS A 191 2.41 -21.21 -0.15
C LYS A 191 1.47 -21.17 -1.36
N ASN A 192 0.17 -21.03 -1.16
CA ASN A 192 -0.79 -20.92 -2.25
C ASN A 192 -0.88 -19.51 -2.84
N ILE A 193 -0.61 -18.46 -2.04
CA ILE A 193 -0.46 -17.09 -2.52
C ILE A 193 0.81 -16.96 -3.38
N SER A 194 1.95 -17.47 -2.91
CA SER A 194 3.23 -17.41 -3.65
C SER A 194 3.32 -18.33 -4.88
N LYS A 195 2.25 -19.05 -5.23
CA LYS A 195 2.09 -19.75 -6.52
C LYS A 195 1.34 -18.92 -7.57
N ILE A 196 0.73 -17.79 -7.19
CA ILE A 196 -0.03 -16.95 -8.12
C ILE A 196 0.98 -16.22 -9.02
N PRO A 197 0.84 -16.28 -10.37
CA PRO A 197 1.77 -15.59 -11.25
C PRO A 197 1.65 -14.05 -11.11
N PRO A 198 2.75 -13.33 -10.87
CA PRO A 198 2.74 -11.87 -10.81
C PRO A 198 2.56 -11.25 -12.21
N PRO A 199 1.96 -10.06 -12.34
CA PRO A 199 1.42 -9.23 -11.26
C PRO A 199 0.11 -9.79 -10.69
N PHE A 200 0.00 -9.88 -9.36
CA PHE A 200 -1.22 -10.32 -8.68
C PHE A 200 -1.63 -9.43 -7.51
N LEU A 201 -2.93 -9.40 -7.24
CA LEU A 201 -3.50 -8.83 -6.01
C LEU A 201 -4.40 -9.87 -5.34
N TYR A 202 -3.96 -10.36 -4.19
CA TYR A 202 -4.71 -11.31 -3.37
C TYR A 202 -5.56 -10.59 -2.33
N THR A 203 -6.82 -11.00 -2.12
CA THR A 203 -7.69 -10.36 -1.13
C THR A 203 -8.59 -11.35 -0.36
N ARG A 204 -8.57 -11.23 0.97
CA ARG A 204 -9.32 -12.09 1.92
C ARG A 204 -9.54 -11.36 3.25
N HIS A 205 -10.62 -11.71 3.96
CA HIS A 205 -10.76 -11.39 5.38
C HIS A 205 -9.87 -12.30 6.23
N VAL A 206 -8.67 -11.82 6.56
CA VAL A 206 -7.65 -12.58 7.32
C VAL A 206 -6.78 -11.61 8.13
N HIS A 207 -6.37 -11.99 9.33
CA HIS A 207 -5.38 -11.19 10.06
C HIS A 207 -4.00 -11.33 9.39
N PHE A 208 -3.16 -10.30 9.54
CA PHE A 208 -1.81 -10.22 9.00
C PHE A 208 -1.02 -11.54 9.13
N LEU A 209 -0.40 -11.94 8.03
CA LEU A 209 0.45 -13.11 7.89
C LEU A 209 1.85 -12.59 7.64
N ASN A 210 2.86 -13.18 8.28
CA ASN A 210 4.26 -12.81 8.08
C ASN A 210 4.93 -13.94 7.30
N PHE A 211 5.14 -13.73 5.99
CA PHE A 211 5.73 -14.71 5.08
C PHE A 211 7.21 -14.94 5.40
N SER A 212 7.92 -13.88 5.81
CA SER A 212 9.32 -13.86 6.20
C SER A 212 9.65 -14.87 7.31
N ARG A 213 8.77 -15.00 8.32
CA ARG A 213 8.88 -15.98 9.41
C ARG A 213 8.95 -17.44 8.92
N PHE A 214 8.44 -17.71 7.73
CA PHE A 214 8.43 -19.03 7.09
C PHE A 214 9.41 -19.12 5.91
N ARG A 215 10.28 -18.11 5.73
CA ARG A 215 11.24 -17.98 4.62
C ARG A 215 10.59 -17.98 3.23
N ILE A 216 9.38 -17.45 3.15
CA ILE A 216 8.67 -17.18 1.89
C ILE A 216 8.88 -15.69 1.56
N GLU A 217 8.95 -15.34 0.28
CA GLU A 217 9.00 -13.93 -0.14
C GLU A 217 7.77 -13.16 0.36
N GLU A 218 7.99 -11.98 0.94
CA GLU A 218 6.94 -11.16 1.54
C GLU A 218 6.27 -10.27 0.46
N PRO A 219 4.97 -10.45 0.16
CA PRO A 219 4.23 -9.55 -0.71
C PRO A 219 3.97 -8.22 -0.01
N VAL A 220 3.86 -7.12 -0.74
CA VAL A 220 3.53 -5.83 -0.12
C VAL A 220 2.08 -5.82 0.34
N TYR A 221 1.86 -5.44 1.60
CA TYR A 221 0.51 -5.32 2.14
C TYR A 221 -0.10 -3.94 1.86
N ILE A 222 -1.40 -3.92 1.54
CA ILE A 222 -2.22 -2.71 1.54
C ILE A 222 -3.48 -2.94 2.39
N ASN A 223 -4.02 -1.89 3.00
CA ASN A 223 -5.34 -1.98 3.64
C ASN A 223 -6.08 -0.65 3.67
N ILE A 224 -7.36 -0.70 4.02
CA ILE A 224 -8.21 0.48 4.25
C ILE A 224 -9.01 0.23 5.52
N ILE A 225 -8.85 1.11 6.51
CA ILE A 225 -9.61 1.11 7.76
C ILE A 225 -10.70 2.19 7.73
N ARG A 226 -11.41 2.35 8.86
CA ARG A 226 -12.54 3.27 9.03
C ARG A 226 -12.58 3.68 10.50
N ASP A 227 -13.20 4.82 10.81
CA ASP A 227 -13.50 5.23 12.19
C ASP A 227 -14.11 4.05 13.01
N PRO A 228 -13.56 3.72 14.19
CA PRO A 228 -13.95 2.53 14.97
C PRO A 228 -15.45 2.42 15.27
N ILE A 229 -16.08 3.52 15.71
CA ILE A 229 -17.52 3.55 16.01
C ILE A 229 -18.34 3.39 14.73
N ASN A 230 -18.01 4.12 13.66
CA ASN A 230 -18.68 3.97 12.36
C ASN A 230 -18.56 2.55 11.77
N ARG A 231 -17.41 1.89 11.94
CA ARG A 231 -17.20 0.48 11.58
C ARG A 231 -18.10 -0.43 12.41
N PHE A 232 -18.10 -0.25 13.73
CA PHE A 232 -18.90 -1.03 14.67
C PHE A 232 -20.41 -0.90 14.43
N LEU A 233 -20.94 0.32 14.37
CA LEU A 233 -22.36 0.57 14.07
C LEU A 233 -22.75 -0.02 12.71
N SER A 234 -21.90 0.16 11.70
CA SER A 234 -22.11 -0.46 10.40
C SER A 234 -22.11 -1.99 10.45
N ASN A 235 -21.42 -2.62 11.41
CA ASN A 235 -21.45 -4.07 11.63
C ASN A 235 -22.73 -4.50 12.37
N TYR A 236 -23.09 -3.79 13.44
CA TYR A 236 -24.28 -4.04 14.26
C TYR A 236 -25.56 -4.11 13.41
N PHE A 237 -25.83 -3.03 12.65
CA PHE A 237 -26.99 -2.98 11.76
C PHE A 237 -26.86 -3.91 10.54
N PHE A 238 -25.66 -4.37 10.17
CA PHE A 238 -25.48 -5.35 9.08
C PHE A 238 -25.77 -6.79 9.51
N ARG A 239 -25.53 -7.16 10.78
CA ARG A 239 -25.98 -8.47 11.30
C ARG A 239 -27.51 -8.57 11.30
N ARG A 240 -28.19 -7.45 11.59
CA ARG A 240 -29.65 -7.35 11.78
C ARG A 240 -30.44 -7.09 10.49
N PHE A 241 -29.95 -6.19 9.66
CA PHE A 241 -30.65 -5.65 8.48
C PHE A 241 -29.76 -5.61 7.21
N GLY A 242 -28.55 -6.18 7.25
CA GLY A 242 -27.71 -6.41 6.06
C GLY A 242 -27.42 -5.19 5.18
N ASP A 243 -27.73 -5.33 3.89
CA ASP A 243 -27.50 -4.36 2.82
C ASP A 243 -28.67 -4.37 1.81
N TRP A 244 -28.69 -3.42 0.88
CA TRP A 244 -29.75 -3.22 -0.14
C TRP A 244 -30.03 -4.41 -1.09
N ARG A 245 -29.46 -5.60 -0.86
CA ARG A 245 -29.70 -6.83 -1.64
C ARG A 245 -30.87 -7.68 -1.11
N GLY A 246 -31.70 -7.11 -0.24
CA GLY A 246 -33.01 -7.66 0.16
C GLY A 246 -32.99 -8.64 1.35
N GLU A 247 -34.12 -8.70 2.06
CA GLU A 247 -34.30 -9.42 3.34
C GLU A 247 -33.97 -10.92 3.27
N GLN A 248 -34.25 -11.58 2.13
CA GLN A 248 -33.92 -13.00 1.89
C GLN A 248 -32.43 -13.31 2.12
N ASN A 249 -31.55 -12.34 1.89
CA ASN A 249 -30.12 -12.50 2.15
C ASN A 249 -29.77 -12.54 3.66
N HIS A 250 -30.66 -12.10 4.57
CA HIS A 250 -30.34 -12.00 6.01
C HIS A 250 -30.50 -13.35 6.69
N LEU A 251 -31.53 -14.13 6.33
CA LEU A 251 -31.72 -15.52 6.76
C LEU A 251 -30.49 -16.41 6.44
N ILE A 252 -29.82 -16.14 5.33
CA ILE A 252 -28.59 -16.84 4.90
C ILE A 252 -27.34 -16.35 5.67
N ARG A 253 -27.29 -15.06 6.04
CA ARG A 253 -26.10 -14.41 6.65
C ARG A 253 -26.07 -14.48 8.17
N THR A 254 -27.22 -14.56 8.83
CA THR A 254 -27.33 -14.59 10.29
C THR A 254 -28.46 -15.54 10.71
N PRO A 255 -28.39 -16.82 10.32
CA PRO A 255 -29.40 -17.82 10.66
C PRO A 255 -29.52 -17.97 12.19
N GLY A 256 -30.75 -18.07 12.69
CA GLY A 256 -31.04 -18.23 14.12
C GLY A 256 -31.01 -16.94 14.95
N MET A 257 -30.73 -15.77 14.37
CA MET A 257 -30.96 -14.49 15.06
C MET A 257 -32.46 -14.31 15.32
N LYS A 258 -32.83 -14.30 16.61
CA LYS A 258 -34.19 -14.04 17.10
C LYS A 258 -34.59 -12.57 16.90
N ASP A 259 -35.89 -12.26 17.00
CA ASP A 259 -36.39 -10.90 16.85
C ASP A 259 -36.01 -9.96 18.02
N ASP A 260 -35.86 -10.47 19.25
CA ASP A 260 -35.33 -9.70 20.39
C ASP A 260 -33.86 -9.29 20.14
N GLU A 261 -33.00 -10.20 19.67
CA GLU A 261 -31.64 -9.83 19.23
C GLU A 261 -31.71 -8.85 18.04
N ARG A 262 -32.55 -9.11 17.03
CA ARG A 262 -32.65 -8.33 15.79
C ARG A 262 -33.06 -6.88 16.03
N TYR A 263 -34.02 -6.63 16.93
CA TYR A 263 -34.59 -5.31 17.19
C TYR A 263 -34.11 -4.67 18.50
N LEU A 264 -33.19 -5.32 19.24
CA LEU A 264 -32.45 -4.72 20.35
C LEU A 264 -31.96 -3.31 20.00
N ASP A 265 -32.28 -2.34 20.84
CA ASP A 265 -31.79 -0.99 20.66
C ASP A 265 -30.28 -0.90 20.92
N ILE A 266 -29.61 -0.06 20.13
CA ILE A 266 -28.17 0.13 20.20
C ILE A 266 -27.75 0.83 21.50
N ASN A 267 -28.60 1.68 22.09
CA ASN A 267 -28.30 2.34 23.36
C ASN A 267 -28.35 1.33 24.50
N VAL A 268 -29.44 0.55 24.60
CA VAL A 268 -29.58 -0.58 25.54
C VAL A 268 -28.38 -1.52 25.43
N CYS A 269 -28.04 -1.98 24.22
CA CYS A 269 -26.89 -2.87 24.01
C CYS A 269 -25.56 -2.29 24.53
N ILE A 270 -25.31 -0.99 24.32
CA ILE A 270 -24.07 -0.35 24.79
C ILE A 270 -24.10 -0.12 26.30
N LEU A 271 -25.15 0.52 26.83
CA LEU A 271 -25.22 0.94 28.23
C LEU A 271 -25.28 -0.29 29.17
N GLU A 272 -26.13 -1.27 28.87
CA GLU A 272 -26.24 -2.53 29.62
C GLU A 272 -25.12 -3.54 29.29
N ASN A 273 -24.06 -3.09 28.59
CA ASN A 273 -22.81 -3.83 28.40
C ASN A 273 -22.94 -5.19 27.67
N TYR A 274 -23.99 -5.36 26.85
CA TYR A 274 -24.28 -6.60 26.11
C TYR A 274 -23.03 -7.13 25.39
N PRO A 275 -22.78 -8.46 25.39
CA PRO A 275 -21.49 -9.02 24.94
C PRO A 275 -21.02 -8.68 23.52
N GLU A 276 -21.87 -8.19 22.60
CA GLU A 276 -21.41 -7.70 21.28
C GLU A 276 -21.07 -6.20 21.25
N CYS A 277 -21.56 -5.42 22.22
CA CYS A 277 -21.34 -3.98 22.39
C CYS A 277 -20.25 -3.68 23.44
N SER A 278 -19.59 -4.71 23.97
CA SER A 278 -18.54 -4.64 25.00
C SER A 278 -17.24 -5.32 24.59
N ASN A 279 -16.19 -5.17 25.40
CA ASN A 279 -14.90 -5.83 25.16
C ASN A 279 -14.96 -7.32 25.54
N PRO A 280 -14.25 -8.22 24.84
CA PRO A 280 -13.32 -7.94 23.73
C PRO A 280 -13.99 -7.89 22.34
N ARG A 281 -15.33 -7.98 22.20
CA ARG A 281 -15.97 -8.12 20.88
C ARG A 281 -15.98 -6.83 20.04
N VAL A 282 -15.89 -5.65 20.67
CA VAL A 282 -15.74 -4.37 19.93
C VAL A 282 -14.35 -4.18 19.32
N PHE A 283 -13.31 -4.79 19.91
CA PHE A 283 -11.91 -4.74 19.48
C PHE A 283 -11.70 -5.61 18.23
N TYR A 284 -11.46 -4.99 17.08
CA TYR A 284 -11.61 -5.65 15.78
C TYR A 284 -10.61 -5.21 14.71
N ILE A 285 -10.21 -3.92 14.66
CA ILE A 285 -9.28 -3.43 13.64
C ILE A 285 -7.85 -3.87 13.98
N ILE A 286 -7.37 -3.59 15.20
CA ILE A 286 -6.03 -3.96 15.67
C ILE A 286 -5.70 -5.45 15.45
N PRO A 287 -6.57 -6.43 15.78
CA PRO A 287 -6.33 -7.84 15.48
C PRO A 287 -5.94 -8.14 14.02
N TYR A 288 -6.52 -7.43 13.04
CA TYR A 288 -6.18 -7.63 11.62
C TYR A 288 -4.75 -7.23 11.27
N PHE A 289 -4.15 -6.28 11.98
CA PHE A 289 -2.79 -5.78 11.74
C PHE A 289 -1.76 -6.41 12.68
N CYS A 290 -2.12 -6.64 13.95
CA CYS A 290 -1.30 -7.39 14.91
C CYS A 290 -1.06 -8.84 14.44
N GLY A 291 -2.05 -9.46 13.79
CA GLY A 291 -1.90 -10.72 13.08
C GLY A 291 -2.48 -11.94 13.81
N GLN A 292 -1.84 -13.09 13.62
CA GLN A 292 -2.37 -14.39 14.04
C GLN A 292 -2.03 -14.80 15.49
N HIS A 293 -1.13 -14.07 16.17
CA HIS A 293 -0.70 -14.39 17.55
C HIS A 293 -1.88 -14.39 18.53
N PRO A 294 -1.93 -15.29 19.55
CA PRO A 294 -3.03 -15.32 20.52
C PRO A 294 -3.28 -13.98 21.21
N GLN A 295 -2.21 -13.33 21.67
CA GLN A 295 -2.26 -12.04 22.37
C GLN A 295 -2.77 -10.87 21.51
N CYS A 296 -2.86 -11.02 20.18
CA CYS A 296 -3.51 -10.04 19.30
C CYS A 296 -5.04 -9.99 19.43
N ARG A 297 -5.64 -10.81 20.30
CA ARG A 297 -7.08 -10.92 20.52
C ARG A 297 -7.53 -10.16 21.77
N GLU A 298 -6.59 -9.88 22.68
CA GLU A 298 -6.84 -9.19 23.95
C GLU A 298 -6.63 -7.68 23.78
N PRO A 299 -7.58 -6.82 24.20
CA PRO A 299 -7.43 -5.37 24.11
C PRO A 299 -6.33 -4.87 25.06
N GLY A 300 -5.17 -4.50 24.52
CA GLY A 300 -4.04 -4.04 25.33
C GLY A 300 -2.90 -3.43 24.53
N VAL A 301 -2.01 -2.72 25.24
CA VAL A 301 -0.86 -1.98 24.66
C VAL A 301 0.00 -2.87 23.77
N TRP A 302 0.28 -4.11 24.17
CA TRP A 302 1.07 -5.04 23.35
C TRP A 302 0.47 -5.29 21.96
N ALA A 303 -0.86 -5.45 21.86
CA ALA A 303 -1.54 -5.70 20.60
C ALA A 303 -1.58 -4.43 19.73
N LEU A 304 -1.76 -3.26 20.36
CA LEU A 304 -1.69 -1.95 19.71
C LEU A 304 -0.31 -1.69 19.11
N GLU A 305 0.76 -1.81 19.89
CA GLU A 305 2.13 -1.55 19.41
C GLU A 305 2.59 -2.60 18.39
N ARG A 306 2.23 -3.87 18.56
CA ARG A 306 2.48 -4.91 17.54
C ARG A 306 1.75 -4.61 16.23
N ALA A 307 0.53 -4.06 16.27
CA ALA A 307 -0.18 -3.63 15.06
C ALA A 307 0.50 -2.42 14.39
N LYS A 308 0.91 -1.40 15.17
CA LYS A 308 1.66 -0.24 14.65
C LYS A 308 2.99 -0.68 14.01
N GLN A 309 3.74 -1.54 14.68
CA GLN A 309 5.00 -2.12 14.17
C GLN A 309 4.78 -2.85 12.83
N ASN A 310 3.84 -3.80 12.80
CA ASN A 310 3.58 -4.57 11.58
C ASN A 310 3.18 -3.66 10.40
N VAL A 311 2.45 -2.57 10.64
CA VAL A 311 2.14 -1.56 9.62
C VAL A 311 3.39 -0.86 9.10
N MET A 312 4.25 -0.32 9.97
CA MET A 312 5.45 0.39 9.56
C MET A 312 6.48 -0.50 8.84
N GLU A 313 6.50 -1.79 9.14
CA GLU A 313 7.45 -2.75 8.57
C GLU A 313 6.96 -3.41 7.26
N ASN A 314 5.65 -3.68 7.11
CA ASN A 314 5.15 -4.59 6.06
C ASN A 314 4.08 -3.98 5.13
N TYR A 315 3.44 -2.87 5.51
CA TYR A 315 2.35 -2.27 4.72
C TYR A 315 2.86 -1.10 3.88
N LEU A 316 2.71 -1.21 2.55
CA LEU A 316 3.03 -0.13 1.60
C LEU A 316 2.14 1.10 1.83
N ILE A 317 0.86 0.88 2.14
CA ILE A 317 -0.06 1.95 2.57
C ILE A 317 -1.25 1.36 3.35
N VAL A 318 -1.66 2.07 4.40
CA VAL A 318 -2.97 1.88 5.05
C VAL A 318 -3.76 3.18 4.93
N GLY A 319 -4.89 3.14 4.22
CA GLY A 319 -5.77 4.28 4.04
C GLY A 319 -6.92 4.34 5.05
N ILE A 320 -7.59 5.49 5.12
CA ILE A 320 -8.86 5.67 5.84
C ILE A 320 -10.02 5.85 4.85
N LEU A 321 -11.15 5.18 5.11
CA LEU A 321 -12.32 5.16 4.23
C LEU A 321 -12.95 6.54 4.06
N GLU A 322 -12.83 7.37 5.09
CA GLU A 322 -13.30 8.76 5.16
C GLU A 322 -12.65 9.65 4.08
N GLU A 323 -11.43 9.30 3.63
CA GLU A 323 -10.69 9.97 2.54
C GLU A 323 -10.45 9.04 1.34
N LEU A 324 -11.39 8.14 1.02
CA LEU A 324 -11.20 7.10 0.00
C LEU A 324 -10.70 7.62 -1.37
N GLU A 325 -11.12 8.81 -1.82
CA GLU A 325 -10.58 9.39 -3.07
C GLU A 325 -9.06 9.65 -3.00
N ASP A 326 -8.56 10.18 -1.89
CA ASP A 326 -7.13 10.39 -1.69
C ASP A 326 -6.39 9.05 -1.53
N VAL A 327 -7.01 8.05 -0.89
CA VAL A 327 -6.44 6.70 -0.78
C VAL A 327 -6.29 6.05 -2.16
N LEU A 328 -7.29 6.19 -3.04
CA LEU A 328 -7.24 5.68 -4.41
C LEU A 328 -6.20 6.43 -5.25
N LEU A 329 -6.07 7.76 -5.09
CA LEU A 329 -5.03 8.54 -5.75
C LEU A 329 -3.62 8.14 -5.28
N MET A 330 -3.43 7.86 -3.99
CA MET A 330 -2.17 7.37 -3.45
C MET A 330 -1.83 5.97 -3.99
N LEU A 331 -2.81 5.06 -4.07
CA LEU A 331 -2.64 3.75 -4.70
C LEU A 331 -2.30 3.86 -6.20
N GLU A 332 -2.87 4.83 -6.92
CA GLU A 332 -2.51 5.12 -8.31
C GLU A 332 -1.05 5.61 -8.47
N ARG A 333 -0.49 6.32 -7.49
CA ARG A 333 0.92 6.73 -7.50
C ARG A 333 1.90 5.65 -7.04
N LEU A 334 1.51 4.80 -6.09
CA LEU A 334 2.37 3.76 -5.51
C LEU A 334 2.32 2.43 -6.28
N LEU A 335 1.21 2.14 -6.96
CA LEU A 335 0.92 0.90 -7.67
C LEU A 335 0.21 1.18 -9.01
N PRO A 336 0.79 2.00 -9.92
CA PRO A 336 0.11 2.45 -11.13
C PRO A 336 -0.35 1.31 -12.06
N HIS A 337 0.41 0.20 -12.12
CA HIS A 337 0.05 -0.96 -12.94
C HIS A 337 -1.16 -1.77 -12.41
N TYR A 338 -1.63 -1.48 -11.19
CA TYR A 338 -2.92 -1.96 -10.68
C TYR A 338 -4.01 -0.88 -10.70
N PHE A 339 -3.64 0.40 -10.51
CA PHE A 339 -4.60 1.48 -10.18
C PHE A 339 -4.65 2.64 -11.18
N ALA A 340 -3.98 2.60 -12.33
CA ALA A 340 -4.01 3.71 -13.29
C ALA A 340 -5.42 4.04 -13.82
N GLY A 341 -5.83 5.30 -13.67
CA GLY A 341 -7.17 5.80 -13.96
C GLY A 341 -8.26 5.35 -12.98
N VAL A 342 -7.90 4.90 -11.77
CA VAL A 342 -8.87 4.41 -10.76
C VAL A 342 -9.91 5.46 -10.39
N LEU A 343 -9.53 6.74 -10.29
CA LEU A 343 -10.46 7.82 -9.97
C LEU A 343 -11.56 8.00 -11.04
N ASN A 344 -11.25 7.72 -12.31
CA ASN A 344 -12.23 7.84 -13.39
C ASN A 344 -13.31 6.76 -13.26
N ILE A 345 -12.91 5.53 -12.89
CA ILE A 345 -13.84 4.42 -12.60
C ILE A 345 -14.63 4.73 -11.33
N TYR A 346 -13.97 5.16 -10.25
CA TYR A 346 -14.61 5.49 -8.97
C TYR A 346 -15.66 6.62 -9.10
N LYS A 347 -15.46 7.57 -10.02
CA LYS A 347 -16.38 8.69 -10.25
C LYS A 347 -17.49 8.38 -11.26
N SER A 348 -17.46 7.23 -11.95
CA SER A 348 -18.46 6.84 -12.94
C SER A 348 -19.85 6.59 -12.31
N PRO A 349 -20.96 6.86 -13.04
CA PRO A 349 -22.30 6.61 -12.54
C PRO A 349 -22.62 5.10 -12.39
N GLU A 350 -22.06 4.25 -13.24
CA GLU A 350 -22.20 2.79 -13.18
C GLU A 350 -21.59 2.25 -11.87
N TYR A 351 -20.36 2.68 -11.57
CA TYR A 351 -19.67 2.30 -10.34
C TYR A 351 -20.41 2.84 -9.11
N LYS A 352 -20.86 4.10 -9.13
CA LYS A 352 -21.66 4.69 -8.02
C LYS A 352 -22.94 3.89 -7.76
N LYS A 353 -23.68 3.50 -8.80
CA LYS A 353 -24.89 2.64 -8.68
C LYS A 353 -24.55 1.30 -8.01
N LEU A 354 -23.46 0.66 -8.41
CA LEU A 354 -23.01 -0.63 -7.84
C LEU A 354 -22.45 -0.49 -6.41
N GLY A 355 -21.79 0.63 -6.10
CA GLY A 355 -21.28 0.97 -4.78
C GLY A 355 -22.38 1.27 -3.76
N ASN A 356 -23.43 2.00 -4.13
CA ASN A 356 -24.57 2.30 -3.26
C ASN A 356 -25.26 1.04 -2.71
N MET A 357 -25.35 -0.02 -3.54
CA MET A 357 -25.87 -1.34 -3.13
C MET A 357 -24.98 -2.12 -2.14
N THR A 358 -23.87 -1.54 -1.67
CA THR A 358 -23.01 -2.12 -0.62
C THR A 358 -23.24 -1.48 0.77
N GLY A 359 -24.03 -0.41 0.84
CA GLY A 359 -24.36 0.28 2.08
C GLY A 359 -25.26 -0.54 3.01
N THR A 360 -25.02 -0.44 4.31
CA THR A 360 -25.90 -1.02 5.34
C THR A 360 -27.09 -0.11 5.61
N VAL A 361 -28.29 -0.70 5.59
CA VAL A 361 -29.58 -0.02 5.78
C VAL A 361 -29.94 0.09 7.28
N ARG A 362 -31.01 0.84 7.59
CA ARG A 362 -31.57 1.01 8.95
C ARG A 362 -30.51 1.27 10.03
N LYS A 363 -29.54 2.16 9.72
CA LYS A 363 -28.51 2.61 10.66
C LYS A 363 -29.04 3.80 11.46
N HIS A 364 -29.00 3.70 12.79
CA HIS A 364 -29.33 4.78 13.70
C HIS A 364 -28.08 5.19 14.49
N THR A 365 -27.97 6.46 14.87
CA THR A 365 -26.87 6.96 15.71
C THR A 365 -27.26 6.76 17.18
N PRO A 366 -26.39 6.20 18.04
CA PRO A 366 -26.66 6.10 19.47
C PRO A 366 -26.73 7.47 20.16
N SER A 367 -27.23 7.49 21.39
CA SER A 367 -27.20 8.63 22.30
C SER A 367 -25.76 9.09 22.57
N LEU A 368 -25.62 10.36 23.01
CA LEU A 368 -24.32 10.91 23.40
C LEU A 368 -23.64 10.07 24.48
N GLU A 369 -24.42 9.56 25.43
CA GLU A 369 -23.95 8.72 26.54
C GLU A 369 -23.44 7.36 26.05
N ALA A 370 -24.22 6.68 25.20
CA ALA A 370 -23.79 5.42 24.59
C ALA A 370 -22.52 5.62 23.72
N LEU A 371 -22.42 6.75 23.00
CA LEU A 371 -21.21 7.09 22.24
C LEU A 371 -19.99 7.33 23.16
N LYS A 372 -20.15 7.94 24.35
CA LYS A 372 -19.08 8.06 25.35
C LYS A 372 -18.59 6.69 25.81
N VAL A 373 -19.51 5.86 26.31
CA VAL A 373 -19.20 4.50 26.80
C VAL A 373 -18.49 3.67 25.72
N LEU A 374 -18.97 3.74 24.49
CA LEU A 374 -18.37 3.04 23.35
C LEU A 374 -16.98 3.59 22.99
N TYR A 375 -16.76 4.91 23.03
CA TYR A 375 -15.47 5.54 22.79
C TYR A 375 -14.40 5.09 23.81
N HIS A 376 -14.71 5.11 25.11
CA HIS A 376 -13.78 4.63 26.14
C HIS A 376 -13.47 3.13 25.98
N ARG A 377 -14.47 2.29 25.68
CA ARG A 377 -14.28 0.86 25.37
C ARG A 377 -13.39 0.64 24.13
N MET A 378 -13.40 1.57 23.17
CA MET A 378 -12.63 1.51 21.93
C MET A 378 -11.30 2.30 21.96
N ARG A 379 -10.82 2.78 23.13
CA ARG A 379 -9.65 3.69 23.21
C ARG A 379 -8.46 3.26 22.34
N TYR A 380 -8.03 1.99 22.45
CA TYR A 380 -6.93 1.45 21.65
C TYR A 380 -7.21 1.47 20.12
N GLU A 381 -8.44 1.15 19.71
CA GLU A 381 -8.84 1.21 18.28
C GLU A 381 -8.78 2.65 17.75
N TYR A 382 -9.06 3.65 18.60
CA TYR A 382 -8.86 5.06 18.27
C TYR A 382 -7.38 5.47 18.26
N ASP A 383 -6.55 5.00 19.19
CA ASP A 383 -5.10 5.21 19.16
C ASP A 383 -4.48 4.68 17.86
N PHE A 384 -4.92 3.48 17.43
CA PHE A 384 -4.52 2.90 16.15
C PHE A 384 -5.07 3.67 14.95
N TYR A 385 -6.37 4.03 14.95
CA TYR A 385 -6.97 4.79 13.85
C TYR A 385 -6.32 6.17 13.65
N ASN A 386 -6.05 6.89 14.75
CA ASN A 386 -5.34 8.17 14.74
C ASN A 386 -3.91 8.00 14.19
N PHE A 387 -3.15 7.02 14.68
CA PHE A 387 -1.83 6.69 14.16
C PHE A 387 -1.85 6.43 12.64
N ILE A 388 -2.80 5.63 12.15
CA ILE A 388 -2.93 5.31 10.73
C ILE A 388 -3.30 6.55 9.89
N ARG A 389 -4.25 7.37 10.34
CA ARG A 389 -4.58 8.66 9.71
C ARG A 389 -3.34 9.53 9.59
N ASP A 390 -2.57 9.65 10.67
CA ASP A 390 -1.45 10.59 10.73
C ASP A 390 -0.26 10.11 9.87
N GLN A 391 -0.02 8.79 9.77
CA GLN A 391 0.91 8.21 8.80
C GLN A 391 0.44 8.39 7.35
N PHE A 392 -0.86 8.16 7.07
CA PHE A 392 -1.44 8.36 5.75
C PHE A 392 -1.32 9.83 5.31
N HIS A 393 -1.65 10.78 6.19
CA HIS A 393 -1.49 12.21 5.96
C HIS A 393 -0.03 12.64 5.81
N LEU A 394 0.90 12.02 6.56
CA LEU A 394 2.32 12.26 6.39
C LEU A 394 2.81 11.81 5.00
N MET A 395 2.38 10.63 4.53
CA MET A 395 2.73 10.14 3.20
C MET A 395 2.10 10.99 2.08
N LYS A 396 0.82 11.38 2.24
CA LYS A 396 0.09 12.32 1.36
C LYS A 396 0.85 13.64 1.19
N ARG A 397 1.35 14.21 2.29
CA ARG A 397 2.24 15.40 2.28
C ARG A 397 3.58 15.13 1.60
N LYS A 398 4.27 14.02 1.89
CA LYS A 398 5.56 13.65 1.27
C LYS A 398 5.47 13.51 -0.26
N ILE A 399 4.33 13.07 -0.80
CA ILE A 399 4.08 12.92 -2.24
C ILE A 399 3.53 14.24 -2.88
N GLY A 400 3.40 15.31 -2.09
CA GLY A 400 2.97 16.63 -2.57
C GLY A 400 1.47 16.78 -2.81
N LEU A 401 0.64 15.83 -2.35
CA LEU A 401 -0.81 15.94 -2.46
C LEU A 401 -1.34 16.94 -1.41
N LYS A 402 -1.96 18.02 -1.88
CA LYS A 402 -2.67 18.97 -1.02
C LYS A 402 -3.89 18.27 -0.41
N SER A 403 -3.96 18.21 0.91
CA SER A 403 -5.15 17.65 1.58
C SER A 403 -6.32 18.62 1.43
N THR A 404 -7.44 18.16 0.85
CA THR A 404 -8.72 18.87 1.05
C THR A 404 -9.16 18.60 2.48
N ALA A 405 -9.16 19.62 3.32
CA ALA A 405 -9.48 19.50 4.74
C ALA A 405 -10.99 19.31 4.95
N LYS A 406 -11.51 18.12 4.65
CA LYS A 406 -12.83 17.71 5.09
C LYS A 406 -12.78 17.56 6.62
N PRO A 407 -13.69 18.18 7.39
CA PRO A 407 -13.78 17.91 8.81
C PRO A 407 -14.13 16.43 9.03
N PRO A 408 -13.59 15.78 10.08
CA PRO A 408 -13.96 14.41 10.42
C PRO A 408 -15.47 14.30 10.68
N ALA A 409 -16.04 13.10 10.41
CA ALA A 409 -17.48 12.85 10.49
C ALA A 409 -18.10 13.13 11.88
N TYR A 410 -17.26 13.13 12.93
CA TYR A 410 -17.52 13.79 14.20
C TYR A 410 -16.51 14.93 14.36
N ALA A 411 -16.98 16.16 14.57
CA ALA A 411 -16.11 17.32 14.71
C ALA A 411 -15.12 17.13 15.88
N PRO A 412 -13.88 17.66 15.82
CA PRO A 412 -12.93 17.53 16.92
C PRO A 412 -13.45 18.08 18.26
N ALA A 413 -14.39 19.03 18.22
CA ALA A 413 -15.12 19.51 19.39
C ALA A 413 -15.86 18.38 20.15
N PHE A 414 -16.47 17.41 19.46
CA PHE A 414 -17.16 16.28 20.09
C PHE A 414 -16.20 15.42 20.92
N LEU A 415 -15.03 15.07 20.36
CA LEU A 415 -14.03 14.26 21.08
C LEU A 415 -13.27 15.07 22.14
N ARG A 416 -13.07 16.38 21.93
CA ARG A 416 -12.44 17.29 22.89
C ARG A 416 -13.34 17.58 24.09
N ASP A 417 -14.64 17.76 23.87
CA ASP A 417 -15.66 17.94 24.91
C ASP A 417 -16.03 16.61 25.61
N LEU A 418 -15.65 15.47 25.03
CA LEU A 418 -15.56 14.18 25.74
C LEU A 418 -14.35 14.18 26.70
N ALA A 419 -13.16 14.46 26.18
CA ALA A 419 -11.92 14.43 26.94
C ALA A 419 -11.92 15.44 28.11
N LEU A 420 -12.44 16.65 27.90
CA LEU A 420 -12.55 17.70 28.91
C LEU A 420 -13.63 17.46 29.99
N ARG A 421 -14.49 16.44 29.81
CA ARG A 421 -15.55 16.07 30.77
C ARG A 421 -15.34 14.69 31.39
N THR A 422 -14.16 14.11 31.22
CA THR A 422 -13.75 12.91 31.96
C THR A 422 -12.86 13.40 33.10
N PRO A 423 -13.24 13.24 34.38
CA PRO A 423 -12.29 13.41 35.48
C PRO A 423 -11.08 12.52 35.24
N GLN A 424 -9.89 12.99 35.59
CA GLN A 424 -8.77 12.05 35.78
C GLN A 424 -9.15 11.10 36.92
N PRO A 425 -8.64 9.84 36.93
CA PRO A 425 -8.57 9.09 38.17
C PRO A 425 -7.87 9.96 39.21
N LEU A 426 -8.34 9.94 40.45
CA LEU A 426 -7.48 10.37 41.56
C LEU A 426 -6.36 9.34 41.66
N ASP A 427 -5.12 9.80 41.78
CA ASP A 427 -3.99 8.93 42.06
C ASP A 427 -4.13 8.46 43.53
N GLU A 428 -4.35 7.16 43.75
CA GLU A 428 -4.62 6.56 45.08
C GLU A 428 -3.34 6.43 45.95
N ASP A 429 -2.34 7.29 45.74
CA ASP A 429 -0.96 7.16 46.23
C ASP A 429 -0.48 8.38 47.08
N GLU A 430 -1.38 9.18 47.69
CA GLU A 430 -0.95 10.29 48.58
C GLU A 430 -1.91 10.65 49.74
N GLU A 431 -2.48 9.67 50.45
CA GLU A 431 -3.14 9.92 51.76
C GLU A 431 -2.96 8.74 52.75
N LEU A 432 -1.71 8.55 53.23
CA LEU A 432 -1.34 7.55 54.24
C LEU A 432 -0.33 8.16 55.23
N ASP A 433 -0.81 9.12 56.05
CA ASP A 433 -0.22 9.54 57.34
C ASP A 433 -1.11 10.62 58.01
N SER A 434 -2.11 10.22 58.80
CA SER A 434 -2.82 11.12 59.76
C SER A 434 -3.57 10.37 60.87
N ASP A 435 -4.33 9.33 60.52
CA ASP A 435 -5.38 8.77 61.38
C ASP A 435 -4.87 7.67 62.34
N LEU A 436 -3.86 7.98 63.17
CA LEU A 436 -3.22 6.99 64.06
C LEU A 436 -3.06 7.40 65.55
N GLU A 437 -3.61 8.52 66.01
CA GLU A 437 -3.50 8.92 67.43
C GLU A 437 -4.81 8.88 68.26
N ASP A 438 -6.00 9.06 67.66
CA ASP A 438 -7.27 9.22 68.39
C ASP A 438 -8.02 7.92 68.78
N ALA A 439 -7.35 6.76 68.73
CA ALA A 439 -7.93 5.46 69.10
C ALA A 439 -7.69 5.04 70.57
N ASN A 440 -7.07 5.90 71.40
CA ASN A 440 -6.65 5.59 72.77
C ASN A 440 -7.62 6.10 73.86
N SER A 441 -8.90 5.72 73.75
CA SER A 441 -9.88 5.84 74.84
C SER A 441 -10.96 4.77 74.76
N TRP A 442 -11.68 4.54 75.87
CA TRP A 442 -12.80 3.57 76.00
C TRP A 442 -12.46 2.07 76.02
N LEU A 443 -11.40 1.70 76.74
CA LEU A 443 -11.30 0.36 77.38
C LEU A 443 -11.07 0.50 78.90
N VAL A 444 -12.16 0.71 79.65
CA VAL A 444 -12.20 0.46 81.10
C VAL A 444 -13.50 -0.28 81.45
N HIS A 445 -13.31 -1.39 82.17
CA HIS A 445 -14.27 -2.39 82.64
C HIS A 445 -15.16 -1.90 83.81
N PRO A 446 -16.22 -2.64 84.23
CA PRO A 446 -16.51 -4.07 83.99
C PRO A 446 -17.71 -4.38 83.08
#